data_AF-A0A7X8M093-F1
#
_entry.id   AF-A0A7X8M093-F1
#
_cell.length_a   1.000
_cell.length_b   1.000
_cell.length_c   1.000
_cell.angle_alpha   90.00
_cell.angle_beta   90.00
_cell.angle_gamma   90.00
#
_symmetry.space_group_name_H-M   'P 1'
#
loop_
_entity.id
_entity.type
_entity.pdbx_description
1 polymer ?
#
loop_
_entity_poly.entity_id
_entity_poly.type
_entity_poly.pdbx_seq_one_letter_code
_entity_poly.pdbx_strand_id
1 'polypeptide(L)' 'MKLTIFNRQKAREISKDIQKLIEKAVKLSVKRVDFPYPCEASVTLTDNDNIKELNLEHRGIDKATDVLSFPLIEYVNGEP' A
#
# COMPACT_ATOMS: atom_id res chain seq x y z
N MET A 1 6.15 2.71 13.76
CA MET A 1 5.99 2.25 12.36
C MET A 1 6.98 2.98 11.46
N LYS A 2 7.75 2.24 10.65
CA LYS A 2 8.55 2.80 9.55
C LYS A 2 7.72 2.77 8.26
N LEU A 3 7.74 3.85 7.49
CA LEU A 3 7.00 3.95 6.22
C LEU A 3 7.96 4.36 5.10
N THR A 4 7.88 3.66 3.98
CA THR A 4 8.57 4.04 2.74
C THR A 4 7.54 4.27 1.64
N ILE A 5 7.63 5.39 0.92
CA ILE A 5 6.74 5.72 -0.18
C ILE A 5 7.54 5.69 -1.48
N PHE A 6 7.09 4.89 -2.44
CA PHE A 6 7.65 4.82 -3.79
C PHE A 6 6.66 5.43 -4.79
N ASN A 7 7.16 6.21 -5.73
CA ASN A 7 6.36 6.74 -6.82
C ASN A 7 6.85 6.12 -8.14
N ARG A 8 6.08 5.20 -8.71
CA ARG A 8 6.37 4.52 -9.99
C ARG A 8 5.52 5.03 -11.14
N GLN A 9 4.41 5.71 -10.86
CA GLN A 9 3.61 6.36 -11.90
C GLN A 9 4.29 7.63 -12.44
N LYS A 10 3.95 7.98 -13.69
CA LYS A 10 4.43 9.18 -14.38
C LYS A 10 3.31 10.17 -14.77
N ALA A 11 2.07 9.86 -14.43
CA ALA A 11 0.89 10.63 -14.81
C ALA A 11 0.80 12.00 -14.10
N ARG A 12 1.38 12.14 -12.90
CA ARG A 12 1.36 13.40 -12.14
C ARG A 12 2.52 13.51 -11.16
N GLU A 13 2.91 14.75 -10.88
CA GLU A 13 3.84 15.03 -9.78
C GLU A 13 3.15 14.78 -8.43
N ILE A 14 3.90 14.18 -7.49
CA ILE A 14 3.42 13.94 -6.14
C ILE A 14 4.04 14.97 -5.22
N SER A 15 3.24 15.97 -4.84
CA SER A 15 3.68 17.03 -3.94
C SER A 15 4.05 16.49 -2.56
N LYS A 16 4.89 17.23 -1.83
CA LYS A 16 5.25 16.91 -0.44
C LYS A 16 4.04 16.83 0.48
N ASP A 17 2.99 17.60 0.22
CA ASP A 17 1.77 17.59 1.03
C ASP A 17 0.98 16.30 0.85
N ILE A 18 0.92 15.76 -0.38
CA ILE A 18 0.34 14.44 -0.63
C ILE A 18 1.15 13.35 0.10
N GLN A 19 2.49 13.41 0.03
CA GLN A 19 3.34 12.44 0.74
C GLN A 19 3.10 12.48 2.26
N LYS A 20 3.04 13.69 2.84
CA LYS A 20 2.70 13.87 4.27
C LYS A 20 1.31 13.37 4.62
N LEU A 21 0.33 13.55 3.72
CA LEU A 21 -1.03 13.06 3.92
C LEU A 21 -1.06 11.53 3.95
N ILE A 22 -0.37 10.87 3.03
CA ILE A 22 -0.20 9.40 3.01
C ILE A 22 0.45 8.96 4.32
N GLU A 23 1.57 9.57 4.71
CA GLU A 23 2.29 9.23 5.94
C GLU A 23 1.39 9.36 7.19
N LYS A 24 0.64 10.46 7.28
CA LYS A 24 -0.32 10.70 8.36
C LYS A 24 -1.41 9.63 8.38
N ALA A 25 -2.00 9.31 7.22
CA ALA A 25 -3.07 8.32 7.11
C ALA A 25 -2.61 6.92 7.57
N VAL A 26 -1.44 6.45 7.12
CA VAL A 26 -0.95 5.12 7.51
C VAL A 26 -0.61 5.09 9.00
N LYS A 27 0.10 6.10 9.53
CA LYS A 27 0.43 6.18 10.97
C LYS A 27 -0.83 6.22 11.85
N LEU A 28 -1.86 6.98 11.44
CA LEU A 28 -3.13 7.02 12.15
C LEU A 28 -3.87 5.69 12.10
N SER A 29 -3.79 4.97 10.99
CA SER A 29 -4.43 3.65 10.85
C SER A 29 -3.85 2.65 11.85
N VAL A 30 -2.52 2.58 11.95
CA VAL A 30 -1.83 1.72 12.95
C VAL A 30 -2.17 2.11 14.38
N LYS A 31 -2.20 3.42 14.67
CA LYS A 31 -2.59 3.91 16.00
C LYS A 31 -4.05 3.56 16.33
N ARG A 32 -4.95 3.61 15.35
CA ARG A 32 -6.38 3.35 15.55
C ARG A 32 -6.69 1.89 15.86
N VAL A 33 -5.93 0.96 15.28
CA VAL A 33 -6.08 -0.47 15.56
C VAL A 33 -5.28 -0.93 16.78
N ASP A 34 -4.61 0.00 17.48
CA ASP A 34 -3.73 -0.25 18.62
C ASP A 34 -2.73 -1.40 18.37
N PHE A 35 -2.09 -1.37 17.19
CA PHE A 35 -1.21 -2.46 16.77
C PHE A 35 -0.01 -2.58 17.73
N PRO A 36 0.17 -3.73 18.40
CA PRO A 36 1.05 -3.81 19.58
C PRO A 36 2.54 -3.94 19.23
N TYR A 37 2.89 -4.17 17.96
CA TYR A 37 4.26 -4.47 17.54
C TYR A 37 4.89 -3.35 16.71
N PRO A 38 6.23 -3.18 16.75
CA PRO A 38 6.94 -2.38 15.77
C PRO A 38 6.69 -2.93 14.35
N CYS A 39 6.14 -2.10 13.47
CA CYS A 39 5.81 -2.49 12.10
C CYS A 39 6.50 -1.61 11.04
N GLU A 40 6.63 -2.16 9.84
CA GLU A 40 7.06 -1.45 8.64
C GLU A 40 6.01 -1.63 7.55
N ALA A 41 5.80 -0.59 6.74
CA ALA A 41 4.96 -0.65 5.55
C ALA A 41 5.66 0.07 4.38
N SER A 42 5.34 -0.37 3.16
CA SER A 42 5.67 0.37 1.94
C SER A 42 4.41 0.68 1.15
N VAL A 43 4.35 1.90 0.60
CA VAL A 43 3.26 2.34 -0.28
C VAL A 43 3.86 2.66 -1.63
N THR A 44 3.39 2.00 -2.68
CA THR A 44 3.82 2.26 -4.06
C THR A 44 2.67 2.90 -4.82
N LEU A 45 2.88 4.12 -5.30
CA LEU A 45 1.98 4.80 -6.22
C LEU A 45 2.30 4.32 -7.64
N THR A 46 1.30 3.77 -8.32
CA THR A 46 1.46 3.14 -9.63
C THR A 46 0.32 3.54 -10.58
N ASP A 47 0.44 3.18 -11.85
CA ASP A 47 -0.59 3.40 -12.87
C ASP A 47 -1.45 2.15 -13.12
N ASN A 48 -2.45 2.30 -13.99
CA ASN A 48 -3.42 1.25 -14.30
C ASN A 48 -2.80 0.03 -14.99
N ASP A 49 -1.79 0.23 -15.83
CA ASP A 49 -1.16 -0.86 -16.57
C ASP A 49 -0.36 -1.74 -15.59
N ASN A 50 0.49 -1.12 -14.78
CA ASN A 50 1.26 -1.83 -13.77
C ASN A 50 0.37 -2.50 -12.70
N ILE A 51 -0.70 -1.84 -12.22
CA ILE A 51 -1.57 -2.47 -11.20
C ILE A 51 -2.42 -3.59 -11.79
N LYS A 52 -2.77 -3.51 -13.09
CA LYS A 52 -3.45 -4.59 -13.81
C LYS A 52 -2.57 -5.84 -13.89
N GLU A 53 -1.29 -5.68 -14.25
CA GLU A 53 -0.32 -6.78 -14.28
C GLU A 53 -0.18 -7.44 -12.90
N LEU A 54 -0.02 -6.63 -11.84
CA LEU A 54 0.08 -7.13 -10.47
C LEU A 54 -1.20 -7.86 -10.00
N ASN A 55 -2.38 -7.38 -10.42
CA ASN A 55 -3.65 -8.00 -10.05
C ASN A 55 -3.82 -9.36 -10.76
N LEU A 56 -3.36 -9.46 -12.00
CA LEU A 56 -3.31 -10.73 -12.73
C LEU A 56 -2.33 -11.69 -12.06
N GLU A 57 -1.11 -11.25 -11.76
CA GLU A 57 -0.06 -12.09 -11.15
C GLU A 57 -0.48 -12.62 -9.78
N HIS A 58 -1.00 -11.77 -8.90
CA HIS A 58 -1.25 -12.14 -7.50
C HIS A 58 -2.67 -12.61 -7.20
N ARG A 59 -3.67 -12.21 -8.00
CA ARG A 59 -5.09 -12.58 -7.79
C ARG A 59 -5.71 -13.36 -8.96
N GLY A 60 -5.01 -13.49 -10.10
CA GLY A 60 -5.56 -14.11 -11.30
C GLY A 60 -6.61 -13.26 -12.02
N ILE A 61 -6.68 -11.95 -11.73
CA ILE A 61 -7.72 -11.05 -12.25
C ILE A 61 -7.09 -10.10 -13.28
N ASP A 62 -7.42 -10.28 -14.56
CA ASP A 62 -6.94 -9.43 -15.67
C ASP A 62 -7.67 -8.08 -15.75
N LYS A 63 -7.61 -7.29 -14.68
CA LYS A 63 -8.26 -5.98 -14.61
C LYS A 63 -7.53 -5.06 -13.65
N ALA A 64 -7.42 -3.77 -13.99
CA ALA A 64 -6.97 -2.76 -13.04
C ALA A 64 -7.90 -2.69 -11.82
N THR A 65 -7.32 -2.31 -10.68
CA THR A 65 -8.02 -2.10 -9.40
C THR A 65 -7.45 -0.86 -8.73
N ASP A 66 -8.19 -0.29 -7.79
CA ASP A 66 -7.77 0.93 -7.10
C ASP A 66 -6.62 0.67 -6.11
N VAL A 67 -6.58 -0.53 -5.52
CA VAL A 67 -5.57 -0.91 -4.53
C VAL A 67 -5.31 -2.42 -4.52
N LEU A 68 -4.04 -2.76 -4.27
CA LEU A 68 -3.58 -4.09 -3.90
C LEU A 68 -2.83 -4.01 -2.57
N SER A 69 -2.96 -5.04 -1.75
CA SER A 69 -2.27 -5.14 -0.45
C SER A 69 -1.58 -6.49 -0.38
N PHE A 70 -0.28 -6.45 -0.05
CA PHE A 70 0.59 -7.63 0.02
C PHE A 70 1.08 -7.79 1.45
N PRO A 71 0.43 -8.67 2.25
CA PRO A 71 0.92 -8.96 3.59
C PRO A 71 2.23 -9.77 3.48
N LEU A 72 3.22 -9.43 4.31
CA LEU A 72 4.48 -10.19 4.40
C LEU A 72 4.36 -11.48 5.23
N ILE A 73 3.24 -11.63 5.92
CA ILE A 73 2.91 -12.78 6.76
C ILE A 73 1.60 -13.37 6.23
N GLU A 74 1.48 -14.69 6.28
CA GLU A 74 0.24 -15.36 5.90
C GLU A 74 -0.78 -15.17 7.00
N TYR A 75 -1.90 -14.52 6.68
CA TYR A 75 -2.99 -14.40 7.63
C TYR A 75 -3.89 -15.62 7.53
N VAL A 76 -4.03 -16.37 8.62
CA VAL A 76 -4.98 -17.48 8.74
C VAL A 76 -6.19 -16.98 9.55
N ASN A 77 -7.35 -16.90 8.91
CA ASN A 77 -8.60 -16.43 9.53
C ASN A 77 -8.54 -15.00 10.13
N GLY A 78 -7.70 -14.13 9.57
CA GLY A 78 -7.56 -12.74 10.02
C GLY A 78 -6.52 -12.51 11.12
N GLU A 79 -5.85 -13.58 11.57
CA GLU A 79 -4.72 -13.53 12.48
C GLU A 79 -3.40 -13.74 11.71
N PRO A 80 -2.34 -12.96 12.01
CA PRO A 80 -0.98 -13.13 11.50
C PRO A 80 -0.34 -14.51 11.70
#